data_AF-A0A9C7VXD3-F1
#
_entry.id   AF-A0A9C7VXD3-F1
#
_cell.length_a   1.000
_cell.length_b   1.000
_cell.length_c   1.000
_cell.angle_alpha   90.00
_cell.angle_beta   90.00
_cell.angle_gamma   90.00
#
_symmetry.space_group_name_H-M   'P 1'
#
loop_
_entity.id
_entity.type
_entity.pdbx_description
1 polymer ?
#
loop_
_entity_poly.entity_id
_entity_poly.type
_entity_poly.pdbx_seq_one_letter_code
_entity_poly.pdbx_strand_id
1 'polypeptide(L)' 'MALRYLLDTNILSDLVRQPQGPVASHITRVGEETICTSIIVAAELRFGAVKSGS' A
#
# COMPACT_ATOMS: atom_id res chain seq x y z
N MET A 1 9.82 -13.59 -8.21
CA MET A 1 10.85 -12.89 -7.41
C MET A 1 10.60 -13.18 -5.93
N ALA A 2 11.60 -12.92 -5.07
CA ALA A 2 11.41 -12.86 -3.62
C ALA A 2 10.85 -11.49 -3.19
N LEU A 3 10.08 -11.47 -2.10
CA LEU A 3 9.63 -10.23 -1.45
C LEU A 3 10.85 -9.44 -0.96
N ARG A 4 10.88 -8.13 -1.24
CA ARG A 4 11.98 -7.22 -0.90
C ARG A 4 11.56 -6.04 -0.03
N TYR A 5 10.30 -5.61 -0.14
CA TYR A 5 9.82 -4.42 0.56
C TYR A 5 8.52 -4.72 1.30
N LEU A 6 8.49 -4.40 2.60
CA LEU A 6 7.28 -4.43 3.42
C LEU A 6 6.79 -2.99 3.58
N LEU A 7 5.62 -2.67 3.03
CA LEU A 7 5.02 -1.34 3.12
C LEU A 7 4.22 -1.22 4.42
N ASP A 8 4.45 -0.15 5.17
CA ASP A 8 3.72 0.17 6.39
C ASP A 8 2.42 0.94 6.10
N THR A 9 1.66 1.25 7.15
CA THR A 9 0.41 2.00 7.04
C THR A 9 0.63 3.42 6.51
N ASN A 10 1.76 4.06 6.79
CA ASN A 10 2.03 5.43 6.34
C ASN A 10 2.25 5.49 4.84
N ILE A 11 3.07 4.58 4.29
CA ILE A 11 3.31 4.48 2.85
C ILE A 11 2.02 4.15 2.11
N LEU A 12 1.21 3.22 2.63
CA LEU A 12 -0.06 2.88 2.00
C LEU A 12 -1.08 4.02 2.12
N SER A 13 -1.09 4.75 3.23
CA SER A 13 -1.94 5.94 3.38
C SER A 13 -1.54 7.07 2.44
N ASP A 14 -0.24 7.28 2.22
CA ASP A 14 0.28 8.22 1.22
C ASP A 14 -0.14 7.81 -0.20
N LEU A 15 -0.01 6.53 -0.54
CA LEU A 15 -0.43 5.99 -1.82
C LEU A 15 -1.94 6.18 -2.08
N VAL A 16 -2.78 6.01 -1.06
CA VAL A 16 -4.23 6.27 -1.17
C VAL A 16 -4.51 7.76 -1.41
N ARG A 17 -3.79 8.66 -0.72
CA ARG A 17 -3.98 10.12 -0.87
C ARG A 17 -3.43 10.65 -2.20
N GLN A 18 -2.32 10.08 -2.68
CA GLN A 18 -1.67 10.46 -3.92
C GLN A 18 -1.40 9.22 -4.80
N PRO A 19 -2.43 8.68 -5.49
CA PRO A 19 -2.29 7.44 -6.28
C PRO A 19 -1.30 7.53 -7.45
N GLN A 20 -0.93 8.74 -7.88
CA GLN A 20 0.06 9.00 -8.93
C GLN A 20 1.36 9.60 -8.35
N GLY A 21 1.58 9.41 -7.05
CA GLY A 21 2.70 10.00 -6.32
C GLY A 21 4.01 9.23 -6.43
N PRO A 22 5.02 9.66 -5.66
CA PRO A 22 6.34 9.03 -5.64
C PRO A 22 6.30 7.55 -5.24
N VAL A 23 5.40 7.16 -4.33
CA VAL A 23 5.23 5.76 -3.91
C VAL A 23 4.79 4.89 -5.08
N ALA A 24 3.76 5.32 -5.83
CA ALA A 24 3.30 4.59 -7.02
C ALA A 24 4.41 4.44 -8.06
N SER A 25 5.13 5.53 -8.35
CA SER A 25 6.28 5.52 -9.26
C SER A 25 7.37 4.53 -8.82
N HIS A 26 7.62 4.45 -7.50
CA HIS A 26 8.58 3.50 -6.95
C HIS A 26 8.11 2.05 -7.08
N ILE A 27 6.83 1.77 -6.81
CA ILE A 27 6.23 0.44 -6.95
C ILE A 27 6.36 -0.05 -8.39
N THR A 28 5.99 0.79 -9.36
CA THR A 28 6.15 0.46 -10.80
C THR A 28 7.60 0.16 -11.17
N ARG A 29 8.55 0.89 -10.61
CA ARG A 29 9.99 0.68 -10.89
C ARG A 29 10.53 -0.63 -10.33
N VAL A 30 10.09 -1.05 -9.14
CA VAL A 30 10.60 -2.26 -8.47
C VAL A 30 9.81 -3.54 -8.77
N GLY A 31 8.60 -3.40 -9.29
CA GLY A 31 7.68 -4.50 -9.56
C GLY A 31 6.77 -4.78 -8.36
N GLU A 32 5.46 -4.87 -8.61
CA GLU A 32 4.42 -5.15 -7.61
C GLU A 32 4.64 -6.51 -6.92
N GLU A 33 5.25 -7.48 -7.60
CA GLU A 33 5.55 -8.80 -7.06
C GLU A 33 6.67 -8.80 -6.00
N THR A 34 7.38 -7.67 -5.84
CA THR A 34 8.47 -7.53 -4.87
C THR A 34 8.03 -6.84 -3.58
N ILE A 35 6.78 -6.36 -3.53
CA ILE A 35 6.24 -5.65 -2.37
C ILE A 35 5.23 -6.52 -1.62
N CYS A 36 5.13 -6.32 -0.32
CA CYS A 36 4.07 -6.86 0.52
C CYS A 36 3.67 -5.85 1.60
N THR A 37 2.60 -6.13 2.32
CA THR A 37 2.26 -5.45 3.57
C THR A 37 1.84 -6.47 4.61
N SER A 38 1.80 -6.05 5.88
CA SER A 38 1.32 -6.89 6.96
C SER A 38 -0.19 -7.13 6.83
N ILE A 39 -0.64 -8.34 7.21
CA ILE A 39 -2.07 -8.68 7.26
C ILE A 39 -2.86 -7.74 8.18
N ILE A 40 -2.22 -7.20 9.23
CA ILE A 40 -2.85 -6.23 10.13
C ILE A 40 -3.15 -4.92 9.40
N VAL A 41 -2.17 -4.39 8.66
CA VAL A 41 -2.33 -3.16 7.87
C VAL A 41 -3.37 -3.35 6.75
N ALA A 42 -3.35 -4.51 6.09
CA ALA A 42 -4.37 -4.85 5.10
C ALA A 42 -5.79 -4.86 5.71
N ALA A 43 -5.94 -5.36 6.94
CA ALA A 43 -7.22 -5.37 7.65
C ALA A 43 -7.68 -3.95 8.03
N GLU A 44 -6.77 -3.10 8.52
CA GLU A 44 -7.05 -1.69 8.84
C GLU A 44 -7.53 -0.91 7.62
N LEU A 45 -6.87 -1.08 6.46
CA LEU A 45 -7.27 -0.42 5.22
C LEU A 45 -8.65 -0.87 4.74
N ARG A 46 -8.94 -2.17 4.80
CA ARG A 46 -10.26 -2.71 4.45
C ARG A 46 -11.35 -2.17 5.37
N PHE A 47 -11.09 -2.13 6.68
CA PHE A 47 -12.02 -1.56 7.64
C PHE A 47 -12.25 -0.06 7.38
N GLY A 48 -11.18 0.70 7.14
CA GLY A 48 -11.24 2.11 6.80
C GLY A 48 -12.09 2.37 5.55
N ALA A 49 -11.84 1.62 4.48
CA ALA A 49 -12.57 1.74 3.21
C ALA A 49 -14.08 1.47 3.36
N VAL A 50 -14.45 0.46 4.15
CA VAL A 50 -15.86 0.16 4.47
C VAL A 50 -16.48 1.29 5.30
N LYS A 51 -15.76 1.81 6.30
CA LYS A 51 -16.25 2.89 7.17
C LYS A 51 -16.41 4.23 6.44
N SER A 52 -15.53 4.55 5.50
CA SER A 52 -15.59 5.79 4.71
C SER A 52 -16.62 5.77 3.57
N GLY A 53 -17.25 4.62 3.31
CA GLY A 53 -18.20 4.39 2.21
C GLY A 53 -19.68 4.48 2.61
N SER A 54 -20.03 5.32 3.59
CA SER A 54 -21.42 5.70 3.91
C SER A 54 -21.64 7.19 3.69
#